data_AF-A0A1F7F8Q8-F1
#
_entry.id   AF-A0A1F7F8Q8-F1
#
_cell.length_a   1.000
_cell.length_b   1.000
_cell.length_c   1.000
_cell.angle_alpha   90.00
_cell.angle_beta   90.00
_cell.angle_gamma   90.00
#
_symmetry.space_group_name_H-M   'P 1'
#
loop_
_entity.id
_entity.type
_entity.pdbx_description
1 polymer ?
#
loop_
_entity_poly.entity_id
_entity_poly.type
_entity_poly.pdbx_seq_one_letter_code
_entity_poly.pdbx_strand_id
1 'polypeptide(L)'
;MEKVPLWLRSIVKIVTSRLRDANTRVGKSLVRDRECAAASMVALMLQRYGKGAKDKVFLPFNHLLNFSMFTTRMSNKAVRAALESLQKRTLAVLEKDTEGDTLVTVADAEALKLFVEFRKLKAQGKEIMGADLTDPQHEFLGNIAYVAQKHGKQTADGYFLPFSALDFGDEKTNRSAIKEFEKKGILSAALPGMYGDEEGILYDRRSLYRIKKVKSWIGKFRLETEGEQKKP
;
A
#
# COMPACT_ATOMS: atom_id res chain seq x y z
N MET A 1 -29.81 -36.09 35.26
CA MET A 1 -28.99 -35.04 34.63
C MET A 1 -29.91 -33.96 34.10
N GLU A 2 -29.96 -32.81 34.77
CA GLU A 2 -30.82 -31.70 34.34
C GLU A 2 -30.34 -31.16 32.98
N LYS A 3 -31.26 -31.12 32.01
CA LYS A 3 -30.97 -30.62 30.67
C LYS A 3 -30.83 -29.11 30.74
N VAL A 4 -29.62 -28.62 30.43
CA VAL A 4 -29.31 -27.19 30.31
C VAL A 4 -30.37 -26.50 29.43
N PRO A 5 -31.03 -25.42 29.94
CA PRO A 5 -32.06 -24.71 29.20
C PRO A 5 -31.58 -24.19 27.84
N LEU A 6 -32.45 -24.27 26.82
CA LEU A 6 -32.15 -23.87 25.44
C LEU A 6 -31.68 -22.41 25.33
N TRP A 7 -32.27 -21.51 26.11
CA TRP A 7 -31.88 -20.09 26.12
C TRP A 7 -30.43 -19.90 26.58
N LEU A 8 -29.99 -20.66 27.58
CA LEU A 8 -28.63 -20.59 28.11
C LEU A 8 -27.61 -21.16 27.10
N ARG A 9 -27.96 -22.24 26.39
CA ARG A 9 -27.14 -22.77 25.29
C ARG A 9 -26.96 -21.74 24.17
N SER A 10 -28.01 -21.01 23.82
CA SER A 10 -27.95 -19.95 22.81
C SER A 10 -27.06 -18.78 23.24
N ILE A 11 -27.18 -18.34 24.50
CA ILE A 11 -26.30 -17.28 25.05
C ILE A 11 -24.84 -17.74 25.03
N VAL A 12 -24.55 -18.94 25.53
CA VAL A 12 -23.18 -19.50 25.52
C VAL A 12 -22.64 -19.59 24.10
N LYS A 13 -23.45 -20.01 23.12
CA LYS A 13 -23.04 -20.09 21.71
C LYS A 13 -22.74 -18.71 21.12
N ILE A 14 -23.55 -17.70 21.40
CA ILE A 14 -23.33 -16.32 20.94
C ILE A 14 -22.07 -15.73 21.57
N VAL A 15 -21.90 -15.90 22.89
CA VAL A 15 -20.72 -15.40 23.61
C VAL A 15 -19.46 -16.09 23.09
N THR A 16 -19.46 -17.42 22.97
CA THR A 16 -18.29 -18.16 22.46
C THR A 16 -17.97 -17.85 21.00
N SER A 17 -18.98 -17.64 20.13
CA SER A 17 -18.73 -17.16 18.76
C SER A 17 -18.11 -15.77 18.79
N ARG A 18 -18.68 -14.82 19.53
CA ARG A 18 -18.15 -13.45 19.60
C ARG A 18 -16.75 -13.39 20.20
N LEU A 19 -16.47 -14.22 21.20
CA LEU A 19 -15.15 -14.32 21.81
C LEU A 19 -14.16 -14.98 20.85
N ARG A 20 -14.57 -16.01 20.09
CA ARG A 20 -13.77 -16.61 19.01
C ARG A 20 -13.53 -15.63 17.87
N ASP A 21 -14.52 -14.83 17.49
CA ASP A 21 -14.42 -13.81 16.44
C ASP A 21 -13.53 -12.65 16.88
N ALA A 22 -13.64 -12.22 18.14
CA ALA A 22 -12.74 -11.24 18.73
C ALA A 22 -11.31 -11.78 18.82
N ASN A 23 -11.13 -13.04 19.26
CA ASN A 23 -9.81 -13.65 19.41
C ASN A 23 -9.16 -13.98 18.05
N THR A 24 -9.94 -14.34 17.03
CA THR A 24 -9.44 -14.49 15.64
C THR A 24 -9.11 -13.13 15.02
N ARG A 25 -9.88 -12.07 15.31
CA ARG A 25 -9.52 -10.69 14.94
C ARG A 25 -8.23 -10.21 15.63
N VAL A 26 -8.04 -10.56 16.90
CA VAL A 26 -6.78 -10.29 17.64
C VAL A 26 -5.62 -11.14 17.10
N GLY A 27 -5.88 -12.38 16.68
CA GLY A 27 -4.91 -13.26 16.02
C GLY A 27 -4.43 -12.77 14.65
N LYS A 28 -5.26 -11.99 13.94
CA LYS A 28 -4.96 -11.32 12.66
C LYS A 28 -4.43 -9.89 12.83
N SER A 29 -4.10 -9.47 14.05
CA SER A 29 -3.60 -8.13 14.32
C SER A 29 -2.28 -7.89 13.58
N LEU A 30 -2.22 -6.78 12.81
CA LEU A 30 -1.01 -6.21 12.19
C LEU A 30 0.17 -6.07 13.16
N VAL A 31 -0.09 -6.04 14.47
CA VAL A 31 0.92 -5.97 15.53
C VAL A 31 1.75 -7.27 15.62
N ARG A 32 1.22 -8.42 15.15
CA ARG A 32 1.99 -9.67 15.06
C ARG A 32 2.78 -9.82 13.76
N ASP A 33 2.45 -9.03 12.73
CA ASP A 33 3.21 -9.01 11.49
C ASP A 33 4.52 -8.24 11.71
N ARG A 34 5.55 -8.98 12.11
CA ARG A 34 6.90 -8.46 12.41
C ARG A 34 7.51 -7.74 11.22
N GLU A 35 7.20 -8.17 9.99
CA GLU A 35 7.71 -7.53 8.78
C GLU A 35 7.01 -6.19 8.54
N CYS A 36 5.68 -6.15 8.63
CA CYS A 36 4.92 -4.90 8.55
C CYS A 36 5.30 -3.94 9.67
N ALA A 37 5.53 -4.43 10.89
CA ALA A 37 5.97 -3.65 12.03
C ALA A 37 7.36 -3.04 11.77
N ALA A 38 8.33 -3.83 11.31
CA ALA A 38 9.65 -3.36 10.92
C ALA A 38 9.59 -2.32 9.79
N ALA A 39 8.83 -2.59 8.73
CA ALA A 39 8.65 -1.64 7.62
C ALA A 39 8.01 -0.32 8.09
N SER A 40 7.02 -0.39 8.97
CA SER A 40 6.36 0.80 9.55
C SER A 40 7.34 1.61 10.40
N MET A 41 8.14 0.95 11.23
CA MET A 41 9.16 1.63 12.05
C MET A 41 10.21 2.30 11.17
N VAL A 42 10.74 1.62 10.16
CA VAL A 42 11.67 2.21 9.20
C VAL A 42 11.02 3.42 8.52
N ALA A 43 9.81 3.28 7.98
CA ALA A 43 9.10 4.39 7.33
C ALA A 43 8.87 5.61 8.23
N LEU A 44 8.59 5.39 9.53
CA LEU A 44 8.45 6.47 10.52
C LEU A 44 9.79 7.12 10.86
N MET A 45 10.83 6.30 11.10
CA MET A 45 12.15 6.80 11.47
C MET A 45 12.84 7.54 10.34
N LEU A 46 12.60 7.15 9.08
CA LEU A 46 13.10 7.88 7.91
C LEU A 46 12.59 9.33 7.87
N GLN A 47 11.39 9.62 8.38
CA GLN A 47 10.85 10.99 8.40
C GLN A 47 11.60 11.91 9.36
N ARG A 48 12.17 11.35 10.44
CA ARG A 48 12.79 12.12 11.53
C ARG A 48 14.31 12.04 11.56
N TYR A 49 14.86 10.89 11.20
CA TYR A 49 16.28 10.57 11.31
C TYR A 49 16.91 10.15 9.99
N GLY A 50 16.11 10.09 8.91
CA GLY A 50 16.60 9.75 7.59
C GLY A 50 17.61 10.79 7.12
N LYS A 51 18.82 10.35 6.83
CA LYS A 51 19.81 11.16 6.12
C LYS A 51 19.75 10.76 4.65
N GLY A 52 19.62 11.74 3.77
CA GLY A 52 19.54 11.52 2.33
C GLY A 52 20.91 11.64 1.67
N ALA A 53 21.28 10.66 0.83
CA ALA A 53 22.38 10.80 -0.12
C ALA A 53 22.07 10.01 -1.39
N LYS A 54 22.28 10.65 -2.55
CA LYS A 54 22.20 10.01 -3.88
C LYS A 54 21.00 9.07 -4.03
N ASP A 55 19.79 9.64 -3.87
CA ASP A 55 18.50 8.95 -4.04
C ASP A 55 18.20 7.82 -3.04
N LYS A 56 19.04 7.62 -2.02
CA LYS A 56 18.80 6.69 -0.94
C LYS A 56 18.65 7.44 0.38
N VAL A 57 17.83 6.87 1.26
CA VAL A 57 17.71 7.35 2.63
C VAL A 57 18.24 6.26 3.55
N PHE A 58 19.17 6.64 4.43
CA PHE A 58 19.80 5.73 5.37
C PHE A 58 19.43 6.07 6.81
N LEU A 59 19.34 5.03 7.63
CA LEU A 59 19.00 5.08 9.04
C LEU A 59 19.98 4.22 9.83
N PRO A 60 20.59 4.72 10.93
CA PRO A 60 21.41 3.90 11.80
C PRO A 60 20.63 2.71 12.36
N PHE A 61 21.14 1.50 12.18
CA PHE A 61 20.45 0.28 12.62
C PHE A 61 20.25 0.23 14.15
N ASN A 62 21.21 0.76 14.92
CA ASN A 62 21.11 0.86 16.37
C ASN A 62 19.91 1.68 16.83
N HIS A 63 19.55 2.74 16.11
CA HIS A 63 18.35 3.53 16.43
C HIS A 63 17.07 2.69 16.22
N LEU A 64 17.03 1.88 15.16
CA LEU A 64 15.91 1.00 14.88
C LEU A 64 15.77 -0.10 15.95
N LEU A 65 16.88 -0.69 16.40
CA LEU A 65 16.88 -1.68 17.48
C LEU A 65 16.29 -1.09 18.77
N ASN A 66 16.81 0.06 19.21
CA ASN A 66 16.31 0.73 20.40
C ASN A 66 14.82 1.04 20.28
N PHE A 67 14.39 1.63 19.16
CA PHE A 67 13.01 2.00 18.95
C PHE A 67 12.06 0.78 18.89
N SER A 68 12.52 -0.32 18.28
CA SER A 68 11.73 -1.55 18.15
C SER A 68 11.40 -2.23 19.48
N MET A 69 12.34 -2.21 20.42
CA MET A 69 12.11 -2.79 21.74
C MET A 69 11.00 -2.05 22.49
N PHE A 70 10.98 -0.71 22.41
CA PHE A 70 9.98 0.11 23.10
C PHE A 70 8.61 0.10 22.43
N THR A 71 8.55 0.01 21.10
CA THR A 71 7.29 0.17 20.35
C THR A 71 6.62 -1.14 19.98
N THR A 72 7.38 -2.14 19.52
CA THR A 72 6.85 -3.40 18.99
C THR A 72 7.22 -4.60 19.85
N ARG A 73 8.04 -4.40 20.89
CA ARG A 73 8.59 -5.46 21.77
C ARG A 73 9.26 -6.58 20.98
N MET A 74 9.83 -6.23 19.82
CA MET A 74 10.57 -7.18 18.98
C MET A 74 11.98 -7.34 19.54
N SER A 75 12.46 -8.59 19.63
CA SER A 75 13.86 -8.85 19.96
C SER A 75 14.78 -8.46 18.80
N ASN A 76 16.05 -8.16 19.08
CA ASN A 76 17.03 -7.81 18.04
C ASN A 76 17.11 -8.86 16.92
N LYS A 77 17.00 -10.15 17.27
CA LYS A 77 16.94 -11.26 16.30
C LYS A 77 15.70 -11.18 15.41
N ALA A 78 14.54 -10.85 15.98
CA ALA A 78 13.30 -10.69 15.24
C ALA A 78 13.32 -9.48 14.29
N VAL A 79 13.95 -8.37 14.71
CA VAL A 79 14.13 -7.17 13.86
C VAL A 79 15.04 -7.48 12.68
N ARG A 80 16.18 -8.13 12.91
CA ARG A 80 17.09 -8.54 11.84
C ARG A 80 16.40 -9.46 10.83
N ALA A 81 15.71 -10.50 11.30
CA ALA A 81 14.96 -11.41 10.43
C ALA A 81 13.88 -10.67 9.60
N ALA A 82 13.19 -9.69 10.19
CA ALA A 82 12.23 -8.87 9.47
C ALA A 82 12.88 -7.98 8.39
N LEU A 83 14.04 -7.38 8.68
CA LEU A 83 14.78 -6.58 7.70
C LEU A 83 15.37 -7.44 6.57
N GLU A 84 15.87 -8.63 6.88
CA GLU A 84 16.30 -9.60 5.88
C GLU A 84 15.15 -9.99 4.94
N SER A 85 13.92 -10.13 5.48
CA SER A 85 12.71 -10.33 4.67
C SER A 85 12.45 -9.14 3.73
N LEU A 86 12.55 -7.91 4.24
CA LEU A 86 12.41 -6.70 3.42
C LEU A 86 13.51 -6.56 2.37
N GLN A 87 14.72 -7.03 2.67
CA GLN A 87 15.85 -7.04 1.75
C GLN A 87 15.64 -7.98 0.57
N LYS A 88 15.05 -9.17 0.79
CA LYS A 88 14.66 -10.09 -0.29
C LYS A 88 13.69 -9.43 -1.28
N ARG A 89 12.87 -8.49 -0.80
CA ARG A 89 11.93 -7.69 -1.63
C ARG A 89 12.53 -6.40 -2.15
N THR A 90 13.82 -6.14 -1.91
CA THR A 90 14.52 -4.90 -2.29
C THR A 90 13.93 -3.63 -1.68
N LEU A 91 13.22 -3.73 -0.55
CA LEU A 91 12.56 -2.59 0.11
C LEU A 91 13.48 -1.87 1.11
N ALA A 92 14.28 -2.63 1.84
CA ALA A 92 15.28 -2.11 2.77
C ALA A 92 16.49 -3.04 2.77
N VAL A 93 17.70 -2.49 2.75
CA VAL A 93 18.96 -3.25 2.71
C VAL A 93 19.76 -2.93 3.95
N LEU A 94 20.35 -3.94 4.57
CA LEU A 94 21.36 -3.76 5.61
C LEU A 94 22.73 -3.59 4.96
N GLU A 95 23.32 -2.42 5.08
CA GLU A 95 24.64 -2.07 4.56
C GLU A 95 25.56 -1.69 5.73
N LYS A 96 26.88 -1.82 5.56
CA LYS A 96 27.87 -1.29 6.51
C LYS A 96 28.44 0.00 5.96
N ASP A 97 28.56 1.02 6.81
CA ASP A 97 29.31 2.23 6.49
C ASP A 97 30.82 1.95 6.49
N THR A 98 31.59 2.90 5.96
CA THR A 98 33.03 3.03 6.02
C THR A 98 33.61 2.91 7.44
N GLU A 99 32.86 3.36 8.45
CA GLU A 99 33.21 3.24 9.87
C GLU A 99 32.85 1.86 10.48
N GLY A 100 32.24 0.96 9.69
CA GLY A 100 31.83 -0.37 10.13
C GLY A 100 30.44 -0.44 10.75
N ASP A 101 29.78 0.71 10.94
CA ASP A 101 28.43 0.80 11.48
C ASP A 101 27.39 0.24 10.53
N THR A 102 26.39 -0.46 11.08
CA THR A 102 25.30 -1.03 10.28
C THR A 102 24.22 0.02 10.03
N LEU A 103 23.88 0.22 8.76
CA LEU A 103 22.86 1.15 8.28
C LEU A 103 21.73 0.36 7.62
N VAL A 104 20.50 0.86 7.80
CA VAL A 104 19.34 0.44 7.03
C VAL A 104 19.16 1.43 5.90
N THR A 105 19.34 0.97 4.68
CA THR A 105 19.27 1.77 3.46
C THR A 105 17.95 1.49 2.73
N VAL A 106 17.19 2.54 2.42
CA VAL A 106 15.93 2.47 1.68
C VAL A 106 16.06 3.25 0.39
N ALA A 107 15.99 2.54 -0.74
CA ALA A 107 16.10 3.13 -2.07
C ALA A 107 14.79 3.83 -2.52
N ASP A 108 13.64 3.33 -2.08
CA ASP A 108 12.33 3.90 -2.42
C ASP A 108 11.44 3.94 -1.18
N ALA A 109 11.44 5.11 -0.51
CA ALA A 109 10.67 5.30 0.71
C ALA A 109 9.15 5.23 0.48
N GLU A 110 8.68 5.52 -0.73
CA GLU A 110 7.26 5.39 -1.08
C GLU A 110 6.87 3.94 -1.29
N ALA A 111 7.74 3.13 -1.91
CA ALA A 111 7.53 1.68 -2.01
C ALA A 111 7.39 1.03 -0.62
N LEU A 112 8.19 1.47 0.35
CA LEU A 112 8.09 1.01 1.72
C LEU A 112 6.74 1.37 2.37
N LYS A 113 6.24 2.61 2.15
CA LYS A 113 4.91 3.03 2.62
C LYS A 113 3.79 2.22 1.95
N LEU A 114 3.89 1.99 0.64
CA LEU A 114 2.95 1.17 -0.11
C LEU A 114 2.94 -0.28 0.36
N PHE A 115 4.10 -0.83 0.72
CA PHE A 115 4.19 -2.17 1.28
C PHE A 115 3.46 -2.28 2.63
N VAL A 116 3.65 -1.30 3.53
CA VAL A 116 2.93 -1.25 4.81
C VAL A 116 1.42 -1.19 4.58
N GLU A 117 0.98 -0.36 3.65
CA GLU A 117 -0.43 -0.27 3.30
C GLU A 117 -0.98 -1.56 2.69
N PHE A 118 -0.22 -2.18 1.77
CA PHE A 118 -0.55 -3.46 1.18
C PHE A 118 -0.74 -4.54 2.27
N ARG A 119 0.18 -4.65 3.24
CA ARG A 119 0.05 -5.61 4.35
C ARG A 119 -1.18 -5.31 5.21
N LYS A 120 -1.48 -4.03 5.47
CA LYS A 120 -2.69 -3.60 6.19
C LYS A 120 -3.96 -4.02 5.47
N LEU A 121 -4.04 -3.78 4.16
CA LEU A 121 -5.21 -4.13 3.35
C LEU A 121 -5.34 -5.65 3.19
N LYS A 122 -4.24 -6.38 2.95
CA LYS A 122 -4.21 -7.85 2.90
C LYS A 122 -4.76 -8.46 4.19
N ALA A 123 -4.37 -7.94 5.36
CA ALA A 123 -4.90 -8.40 6.64
C ALA A 123 -6.42 -8.17 6.81
N GLN A 124 -6.98 -7.18 6.11
CA GLN A 124 -8.42 -6.89 6.05
C GLN A 124 -9.15 -7.64 4.93
N GLY A 125 -8.45 -8.44 4.12
CA GLY A 125 -9.02 -9.08 2.92
C GLY A 125 -9.35 -8.08 1.80
N LYS A 126 -8.68 -6.93 1.77
CA LYS A 126 -8.83 -5.89 0.75
C LYS A 126 -7.58 -5.85 -0.14
N GLU A 127 -7.75 -5.37 -1.36
CA GLU A 127 -6.63 -5.09 -2.26
C GLU A 127 -6.25 -3.61 -2.23
N ILE A 128 -4.97 -3.32 -2.52
CA ILE A 128 -4.49 -1.96 -2.70
C ILE A 128 -5.00 -1.42 -4.04
N MET A 129 -5.48 -0.18 -4.05
CA MET A 129 -5.97 0.48 -5.26
C MET A 129 -4.91 0.41 -6.37
N GLY A 130 -5.31 -0.08 -7.54
CA GLY A 130 -4.43 -0.23 -8.69
C GLY A 130 -3.74 -1.59 -8.81
N ALA A 131 -3.92 -2.52 -7.85
CA ALA A 131 -3.32 -3.86 -7.92
C ALA A 131 -4.08 -4.84 -8.83
N ASP A 132 -5.36 -4.58 -9.07
CA ASP A 132 -6.28 -5.37 -9.90
C ASP A 132 -6.37 -4.85 -11.34
N LEU A 133 -5.59 -3.81 -11.67
CA LEU A 133 -5.59 -3.25 -13.01
C LEU A 133 -4.83 -4.14 -13.98
N THR A 134 -5.40 -4.30 -15.16
CA THR A 134 -4.75 -5.03 -16.26
C THR A 134 -3.67 -4.16 -16.93
N ASP A 135 -2.77 -4.78 -17.69
CA ASP A 135 -1.76 -4.02 -18.44
C ASP A 135 -2.35 -2.96 -19.40
N PRO A 136 -3.42 -3.25 -20.16
CA PRO A 136 -4.11 -2.25 -20.98
C PRO A 136 -4.67 -1.09 -20.15
N GLN A 137 -5.20 -1.36 -18.96
CA GLN A 137 -5.71 -0.30 -18.07
C GLN A 137 -4.59 0.60 -17.56
N HIS A 138 -3.43 0.03 -17.24
CA HIS A 138 -2.25 0.81 -16.86
C HIS A 138 -1.72 1.66 -18.01
N GLU A 139 -1.73 1.12 -19.23
CA GLU A 139 -1.35 1.86 -20.43
C GLU A 139 -2.29 3.04 -20.69
N PHE A 140 -3.60 2.82 -20.59
CA PHE A 140 -4.61 3.86 -20.72
C PHE A 140 -4.40 5.01 -19.73
N LEU A 141 -4.16 4.70 -18.45
CA LEU A 141 -3.84 5.72 -17.43
C LEU A 141 -2.50 6.44 -17.72
N GLY A 142 -1.53 5.75 -18.29
CA GLY A 142 -0.27 6.34 -18.76
C GLY A 142 -0.49 7.33 -19.90
N ASN A 143 -1.36 6.99 -20.85
CA ASN A 143 -1.73 7.83 -21.97
C ASN A 143 -2.49 9.08 -21.53
N ILE A 144 -3.43 8.95 -20.57
CA ILE A 144 -4.08 10.10 -19.93
C ILE A 144 -3.03 11.04 -19.33
N ALA A 145 -2.08 10.51 -18.55
CA ALA A 145 -1.04 11.32 -17.94
C ALA A 145 -0.14 12.02 -18.96
N TYR A 146 0.07 11.41 -20.13
CA TYR A 146 0.84 12.00 -21.22
C TYR A 146 0.07 13.13 -21.92
N VAL A 147 -1.19 12.89 -22.30
CA VAL A 147 -2.02 13.89 -22.99
C VAL A 147 -2.31 15.09 -22.09
N ALA A 148 -2.52 14.87 -20.79
CA ALA A 148 -2.71 15.94 -19.83
C ALA A 148 -1.50 16.86 -19.66
N GLN A 149 -0.29 16.46 -20.07
CA GLN A 149 0.85 17.39 -20.11
C GLN A 149 0.70 18.46 -21.20
N LYS A 150 -0.04 18.15 -22.27
CA LYS A 150 -0.24 19.03 -23.42
C LYS A 150 -1.58 19.75 -23.39
N HIS A 151 -2.64 19.05 -22.99
CA HIS A 151 -4.03 19.51 -23.07
C HIS A 151 -4.73 19.59 -21.70
N GLY A 152 -4.04 19.20 -20.63
CA GLY A 152 -4.61 19.23 -19.28
C GLY A 152 -4.56 20.63 -18.67
N LYS A 153 -5.59 20.96 -17.89
CA LYS A 153 -5.68 22.19 -17.11
C LYS A 153 -5.55 21.85 -15.63
N GLN A 154 -4.59 22.47 -14.94
CA GLN A 154 -4.48 22.33 -13.49
C GLN A 154 -5.60 23.15 -12.81
N THR A 155 -6.29 22.53 -11.87
CA THR A 155 -7.42 23.07 -11.12
C THR A 155 -7.17 22.88 -9.61
N ALA A 156 -8.04 23.44 -8.77
CA ALA A 156 -7.93 23.26 -7.32
C ALA A 156 -8.07 21.78 -6.89
N ASP A 157 -8.89 21.02 -7.60
CA ASP A 157 -9.23 19.64 -7.25
C ASP A 157 -8.37 18.59 -7.99
N GLY A 158 -7.50 19.02 -8.92
CA GLY A 158 -6.62 18.12 -9.67
C GLY A 158 -6.32 18.62 -11.08
N TYR A 159 -6.03 17.68 -11.99
CA TYR A 159 -5.88 17.95 -13.42
C TYR A 159 -7.16 17.60 -14.15
N PHE A 160 -7.73 18.60 -14.82
CA PHE A 160 -8.84 18.43 -15.73
C PHE A 160 -8.32 18.15 -17.14
N LEU A 161 -8.88 17.14 -17.81
CA LEU A 161 -8.60 16.83 -19.20
C LEU A 161 -9.94 16.65 -19.95
N PRO A 162 -10.22 17.46 -20.98
CA PRO A 162 -11.47 17.36 -21.72
C PRO A 162 -11.53 16.04 -22.50
N PHE A 163 -12.74 15.48 -22.68
CA PHE A 163 -12.91 14.24 -23.45
C PHE A 163 -12.49 14.41 -24.92
N SER A 164 -12.62 15.61 -25.46
CA SER A 164 -12.16 15.97 -26.82
C SER A 164 -10.66 15.73 -27.04
N ALA A 165 -9.86 15.71 -25.98
CA ALA A 165 -8.43 15.43 -26.04
C ALA A 165 -8.07 13.93 -25.95
N LEU A 166 -9.05 13.05 -25.66
CA LEU A 166 -8.82 11.61 -25.51
C LEU A 166 -8.97 10.87 -26.85
N ASP A 167 -7.90 10.86 -27.64
CA ASP A 167 -7.85 10.21 -28.97
C ASP A 167 -7.09 8.87 -28.94
N PHE A 168 -7.41 8.00 -27.97
CA PHE A 168 -6.75 6.69 -27.80
C PHE A 168 -7.50 5.53 -28.48
N GLY A 169 -8.52 5.83 -29.28
CA GLY A 169 -9.41 4.84 -29.88
C GLY A 169 -10.86 5.33 -29.94
N ASP A 170 -11.80 4.40 -30.11
CA ASP A 170 -13.23 4.70 -30.19
C ASP A 170 -13.76 5.35 -28.90
N GLU A 171 -14.56 6.41 -29.04
CA GLU A 171 -15.07 7.22 -27.93
C GLU A 171 -15.86 6.36 -26.93
N LYS A 172 -16.65 5.39 -27.42
CA LYS A 172 -17.42 4.49 -26.57
C LYS A 172 -16.52 3.63 -25.68
N THR A 173 -15.39 3.18 -26.23
CA THR A 173 -14.39 2.38 -25.50
C THR A 173 -13.70 3.23 -24.44
N ASN A 174 -13.28 4.45 -24.79
CA ASN A 174 -12.65 5.39 -23.85
C ASN A 174 -13.60 5.75 -22.70
N ARG A 175 -14.86 6.08 -23.00
CA ARG A 175 -15.88 6.38 -21.97
C ARG A 175 -16.19 5.16 -21.09
N SER A 176 -16.20 3.96 -21.65
CA SER A 176 -16.38 2.72 -20.87
C SER A 176 -15.23 2.50 -19.88
N ALA A 177 -13.99 2.67 -20.33
CA ALA A 177 -12.82 2.55 -19.47
C ALA A 177 -12.82 3.61 -18.35
N ILE A 178 -13.15 4.86 -18.68
CA ILE A 178 -13.25 5.96 -17.70
C ILE A 178 -14.30 5.67 -16.62
N LYS A 179 -15.47 5.17 -17.00
CA LYS A 179 -16.51 4.75 -16.03
C LYS A 179 -16.03 3.62 -15.12
N GLU A 180 -15.18 2.72 -15.61
CA GLU A 180 -14.59 1.68 -14.77
C GLU A 180 -13.60 2.30 -13.75
N PHE A 181 -12.75 3.22 -14.19
CA PHE A 181 -11.82 3.93 -13.30
C PHE A 181 -12.55 4.82 -12.28
N GLU A 182 -13.68 5.41 -12.65
CA GLU A 182 -14.55 6.17 -11.75
C GLU A 182 -15.14 5.27 -10.65
N LYS A 183 -15.64 4.08 -11.01
CA LYS A 183 -16.10 3.08 -10.03
C LYS A 183 -14.99 2.64 -9.07
N LYS A 184 -13.74 2.62 -9.53
CA LYS A 184 -12.56 2.31 -8.70
C LYS A 184 -12.03 3.52 -7.93
N GLY A 185 -12.62 4.71 -8.09
CA GLY A 185 -12.21 5.95 -7.42
C GLY A 185 -10.85 6.49 -7.90
N ILE A 186 -10.42 6.12 -9.11
CA ILE A 186 -9.12 6.51 -9.68
C ILE A 186 -9.25 7.83 -10.45
N LEU A 187 -10.34 7.99 -11.19
CA LEU A 187 -10.70 9.18 -11.95
C LEU A 187 -12.07 9.68 -11.46
N SER A 188 -12.40 10.93 -11.77
CA SER A 188 -13.74 11.49 -11.54
C SER A 188 -14.23 12.15 -12.82
N ALA A 189 -15.50 11.95 -13.17
CA ALA A 189 -16.09 12.69 -14.29
C ALA A 189 -16.26 14.16 -13.90
N ALA A 190 -15.85 15.06 -14.79
CA ALA A 190 -16.06 16.50 -14.65
C ALA A 190 -17.14 16.93 -15.63
N LEU A 191 -18.19 17.52 -15.10
CA LEU A 191 -19.33 18.03 -15.88
C LEU A 191 -19.02 19.40 -16.49
N PRO A 192 -19.73 19.79 -17.57
CA PRO A 192 -19.62 21.11 -18.15
C PRO A 192 -19.95 22.18 -17.10
N GLY A 193 -19.23 23.30 -17.14
CA GLY A 193 -19.35 24.40 -16.19
C GLY A 193 -18.50 24.27 -14.92
N MET A 194 -17.98 23.07 -14.59
CA MET A 194 -17.08 22.92 -13.43
C MET A 194 -15.68 23.48 -13.71
N TYR A 195 -15.13 23.19 -14.90
CA TYR A 195 -13.74 23.51 -15.25
C TYR A 195 -13.55 24.08 -16.67
N GLY A 196 -14.65 24.19 -17.41
CA GLY A 196 -14.77 24.69 -18.78
C GLY A 196 -16.14 24.34 -19.36
N ASP A 197 -16.37 24.64 -20.64
CA ASP A 197 -17.65 24.36 -21.31
C ASP A 197 -17.79 22.91 -21.78
N GLU A 198 -16.72 22.12 -21.67
CA GLU A 198 -16.67 20.73 -22.11
C GLU A 198 -16.71 19.75 -20.94
N GLU A 199 -17.28 18.57 -21.19
CA GLU A 199 -17.12 17.40 -20.32
C GLU A 199 -15.67 16.91 -20.32
N GLY A 200 -15.22 16.36 -19.20
CA GLY A 200 -13.89 15.76 -19.13
C GLY A 200 -13.68 14.84 -17.94
N ILE A 201 -12.42 14.52 -17.70
CA ILE A 201 -11.97 13.77 -16.54
C ILE A 201 -11.18 14.69 -15.61
N LEU A 202 -11.40 14.51 -14.32
CA LEU A 202 -10.62 15.09 -13.25
C LEU A 202 -9.84 13.98 -12.56
N TYR A 203 -8.56 14.21 -12.29
CA TYR A 203 -7.76 13.26 -11.54
C TYR A 203 -6.63 13.92 -10.75
N ASP A 204 -6.21 13.27 -9.66
CA ASP A 204 -5.03 13.65 -8.91
C ASP A 204 -3.78 13.00 -9.53
N ARG A 205 -2.79 13.84 -9.88
CA ARG A 205 -1.49 13.39 -10.40
C ARG A 205 -0.79 12.43 -9.42
N ARG A 206 -0.97 12.62 -8.11
CA ARG A 206 -0.40 11.73 -7.08
C ARG A 206 -1.02 10.34 -7.14
N SER A 207 -2.33 10.24 -7.39
CA SER A 207 -3.03 8.97 -7.55
C SER A 207 -2.52 8.18 -8.76
N LEU A 208 -2.34 8.81 -9.92
CA LEU A 208 -1.77 8.13 -11.10
C LEU A 208 -0.33 7.68 -10.87
N TYR A 209 0.50 8.54 -10.27
CA TYR A 209 1.87 8.20 -9.93
C TYR A 209 1.92 7.00 -8.96
N ARG A 210 1.04 7.00 -7.95
CA ARG A 210 0.90 5.93 -6.99
C ARG A 210 0.48 4.62 -7.64
N ILE A 211 -0.48 4.63 -8.57
CA ILE A 211 -0.90 3.43 -9.32
C ILE A 211 0.27 2.87 -10.14
N LYS A 212 1.05 3.74 -10.79
CA LYS A 212 2.27 3.33 -11.51
C LYS A 212 3.28 2.65 -10.58
N LYS A 213 3.47 3.19 -9.37
CA LYS A 213 4.31 2.57 -8.34
C LYS A 213 3.76 1.23 -7.85
N VAL A 214 2.44 1.12 -7.66
CA VAL A 214 1.80 -0.15 -7.30
C VAL A 214 2.08 -1.19 -8.37
N LYS A 215 1.92 -0.87 -9.66
CA LYS A 215 2.27 -1.78 -10.77
C LYS A 215 3.70 -2.31 -10.67
N SER A 216 4.68 -1.43 -10.42
CA SER A 216 6.10 -1.83 -10.38
C SER A 216 6.47 -2.67 -9.15
N TRP A 217 5.70 -2.58 -8.07
CA TRP A 217 6.06 -3.18 -6.78
C TRP A 217 5.15 -4.33 -6.33
N ILE A 218 3.93 -4.44 -6.84
CA ILE A 218 2.94 -5.42 -6.36
C ILE A 218 3.44 -6.87 -6.48
N GLY A 219 4.19 -7.20 -7.53
CA GLY A 219 4.83 -8.51 -7.68
C GLY A 219 5.82 -8.81 -6.56
N LYS A 220 6.65 -7.83 -6.19
CA LYS A 220 7.61 -7.96 -5.07
C LYS A 220 6.89 -8.03 -3.71
N PHE A 221 5.77 -7.34 -3.55
CA PHE A 221 4.96 -7.39 -2.32
C PHE A 221 4.31 -8.76 -2.10
N ARG A 222 3.94 -9.44 -3.18
CA ARG A 222 3.30 -10.76 -3.17
C ARG A 222 4.28 -11.91 -2.96
N LEU A 223 5.60 -11.69 -3.08
CA LEU A 223 6.60 -12.69 -2.69
C LEU A 223 6.32 -13.11 -1.25
N GLU A 224 5.95 -14.37 -1.02
CA GLU A 224 5.87 -14.93 0.32
C GLU A 224 7.27 -15.39 0.70
N THR A 225 7.79 -14.87 1.80
CA THR A 225 9.07 -15.35 2.35
C THR A 225 8.79 -16.63 3.10
N GLU A 226 9.41 -17.71 2.65
CA GLU A 226 9.40 -19.05 3.25
C GLU A 226 9.39 -18.96 4.79
N GLY A 227 8.23 -19.24 5.39
CA GLY A 227 8.01 -19.09 6.82
C GLY A 227 6.54 -19.18 7.25
N GLU A 228 5.59 -18.84 6.37
CA GLU A 228 4.14 -19.03 6.64
C GLU A 228 3.60 -20.40 6.15
N GLN A 229 4.35 -21.13 5.33
CA GLN A 229 4.04 -22.51 4.94
C GLN A 229 4.82 -23.51 5.82
N LYS A 230 4.39 -23.72 7.06
CA LYS A 230 4.54 -24.98 7.81
C LYS A 230 3.88 -24.84 9.18
N LYS A 231 2.57 -25.06 9.21
CA LYS A 231 1.88 -25.69 10.35
C LYS A 231 0.66 -26.46 9.79
N PRO A 232 0.75 -27.79 9.62
CA PRO A 232 -0.45 -28.62 9.61
C PRO A 232 -1.21 -28.48 10.93
#